data_AF-U1PBB6-F1
#
_entry.id   AF-U1PBB6-F1
#
_cell.length_a   1.000
_cell.length_b   1.000
_cell.length_c   1.000
_cell.angle_alpha   90.00
_cell.angle_beta   90.00
_cell.angle_gamma   90.00
#
_symmetry.space_group_name_H-M   'P 1'
#
loop_
_entity.id
_entity.type
_entity.pdbx_description
1 polymer ?
#
loop_
_entity_poly.entity_id
_entity_poly.type
_entity_poly.pdbx_seq_one_letter_code
_entity_poly.pdbx_strand_id
1 'polypeptide(L)'
;MEADTVVLDVDGVLVDVADSYRRAVVETVRRRHGVEPPREAIQPLKNAGGFNNDWLVTDALTLYTLTRQTGYDADPAAFGAAVADAGGGLDGVDATLTAALGDDYPDVRDQWDPDGVRATFQALYLGAALYREIEGGDPPVETDGLIHDEPVIVSRATIRALTDDYPVCVLTGRPA
;
A
#
# COMPACT_ATOMS: atom_id res chain seq x y z
N MET A 1 -22.26 -21.87 17.88
CA MET A 1 -22.26 -20.53 17.27
C MET A 1 -23.28 -20.62 16.15
N GLU A 2 -24.41 -19.93 16.25
CA GLU A 2 -25.43 -19.90 15.19
C GLU A 2 -25.13 -18.67 14.32
N ALA A 3 -24.44 -18.90 13.21
CA ALA A 3 -24.26 -17.88 12.18
C ALA A 3 -25.18 -18.22 11.02
N ASP A 4 -26.01 -17.27 10.58
CA ASP A 4 -26.99 -17.50 9.51
C ASP A 4 -26.38 -17.37 8.10
N THR A 5 -25.19 -16.76 7.99
CA THR A 5 -24.51 -16.47 6.71
C THR A 5 -23.02 -16.21 6.96
N VAL A 6 -22.21 -16.52 5.95
CA VAL A 6 -20.77 -16.19 5.91
C VAL A 6 -20.52 -15.15 4.82
N VAL A 7 -19.88 -14.04 5.18
CA VAL A 7 -19.42 -13.02 4.23
C VAL A 7 -17.90 -13.03 4.23
N LEU A 8 -17.31 -13.20 3.05
CA LEU A 8 -15.86 -13.29 2.86
C LEU A 8 -15.36 -12.05 2.11
N ASP A 9 -14.30 -11.44 2.60
CA ASP A 9 -13.47 -10.56 1.77
C ASP A 9 -12.58 -11.41 0.85
N VAL A 10 -11.93 -10.80 -0.14
CA VAL A 10 -10.96 -11.45 -1.02
C VAL A 10 -9.54 -11.24 -0.53
N ASP A 11 -9.16 -10.00 -0.26
CA ASP A 11 -7.77 -9.59 -0.04
C ASP A 11 -7.28 -10.05 1.34
N GLY A 12 -6.31 -10.96 1.37
CA GLY A 12 -5.80 -11.55 2.60
C GLY A 12 -6.72 -12.60 3.24
N VAL A 13 -7.88 -12.88 2.64
CA VAL A 13 -8.84 -13.90 3.09
C VAL A 13 -8.91 -15.06 2.10
N LEU A 14 -9.25 -14.79 0.85
CA LEU A 14 -9.32 -15.80 -0.21
C LEU A 14 -8.03 -15.84 -1.04
N VAL A 15 -7.35 -14.71 -1.18
CA VAL A 15 -6.17 -14.51 -2.01
C VAL A 15 -5.07 -13.83 -1.20
N ASP A 16 -3.81 -14.23 -1.41
CA ASP A 16 -2.65 -13.61 -0.80
C ASP A 16 -2.16 -12.45 -1.67
N VAL A 17 -2.30 -11.25 -1.13
CA VAL A 17 -1.96 -9.97 -1.77
C VAL A 17 -0.66 -9.37 -1.20
N ALA A 18 0.00 -10.09 -0.30
CA ALA A 18 1.07 -9.51 0.50
C ALA A 18 2.34 -9.21 -0.32
N ASP A 19 2.60 -9.98 -1.38
CA ASP A 19 3.74 -9.74 -2.30
C ASP A 19 3.41 -8.68 -3.37
N SER A 20 2.22 -8.77 -3.99
CA SER A 20 1.76 -7.83 -5.02
C SER A 20 1.76 -6.39 -4.49
N TYR A 21 1.22 -6.15 -3.29
CA TYR A 21 1.25 -4.82 -2.69
C TYR A 21 2.66 -4.34 -2.37
N ARG A 22 3.51 -5.17 -1.75
CA ARG A 22 4.89 -4.76 -1.46
C ARG A 22 5.66 -4.40 -2.73
N ARG A 23 5.44 -5.14 -3.82
CA ARG A 23 6.01 -4.84 -5.13
C ARG A 23 5.47 -3.53 -5.69
N ALA A 24 4.15 -3.30 -5.63
CA ALA A 24 3.52 -2.07 -6.10
C ALA A 24 4.04 -0.84 -5.35
N VAL A 25 4.11 -0.90 -4.01
CA VAL A 25 4.67 0.17 -3.15
C VAL A 25 6.08 0.55 -3.62
N VAL A 26 6.97 -0.43 -3.70
CA VAL A 26 8.38 -0.20 -4.03
C VAL A 26 8.56 0.31 -5.46
N GLU A 27 7.87 -0.31 -6.42
CA GLU A 27 7.97 0.05 -7.83
C GLU A 27 7.38 1.45 -8.10
N THR A 28 6.36 1.86 -7.34
CA THR A 28 5.80 3.22 -7.42
C THR A 28 6.85 4.26 -7.05
N VAL A 29 7.50 4.12 -5.90
CA VAL A 29 8.54 5.08 -5.45
C VAL A 29 9.70 5.10 -6.46
N ARG A 30 10.16 3.92 -6.90
CA ARG A 30 11.24 3.79 -7.88
C ARG A 30 10.92 4.51 -9.20
N ARG A 31 9.74 4.30 -9.77
CA ARG A 31 9.36 4.91 -11.06
C ARG A 31 9.18 6.40 -10.97
N ARG A 32 8.64 6.90 -9.87
CA ARG A 32 8.36 8.34 -9.70
C ARG A 32 9.60 9.16 -9.38
N HIS A 33 10.51 8.62 -8.57
CA HIS A 33 11.63 9.38 -8.05
C HIS A 33 13.00 8.89 -8.54
N GLY A 34 13.05 7.79 -9.30
CA GLY A 34 14.29 7.24 -9.84
C GLY A 34 15.26 6.69 -8.79
N VAL A 35 14.79 6.49 -7.56
CA VAL A 35 15.59 6.07 -6.40
C VAL A 35 15.04 4.77 -5.85
N GLU A 36 15.94 3.87 -5.42
CA GLU A 36 15.56 2.64 -4.75
C GLU A 36 15.10 2.95 -3.31
N PRO A 37 13.82 2.71 -2.96
CA PRO A 37 13.36 2.94 -1.60
C PRO A 37 13.83 1.82 -0.65
N PRO A 38 14.05 2.11 0.64
CA PRO A 38 14.39 1.10 1.64
C PRO A 38 13.17 0.21 1.92
N ARG A 39 13.14 -0.98 1.30
CA ARG A 39 12.00 -1.91 1.37
C ARG A 39 11.68 -2.35 2.80
N GLU A 40 12.72 -2.43 3.62
CA GLU A 40 12.64 -2.75 5.04
C GLU A 40 11.87 -1.71 5.86
N ALA A 41 11.61 -0.50 5.33
CA ALA A 41 10.78 0.52 5.97
C ALA A 41 9.28 0.27 5.86
N ILE A 42 8.84 -0.58 4.93
CA ILE A 42 7.41 -0.87 4.74
C ILE A 42 6.81 -1.49 6.00
N GLN A 43 7.48 -2.47 6.62
CA GLN A 43 6.92 -3.16 7.78
C GLN A 43 6.87 -2.26 9.03
N PRO A 44 7.92 -1.49 9.39
CA PRO A 44 7.85 -0.47 10.44
C PRO A 44 6.73 0.56 10.20
N LEU A 45 6.55 1.05 8.98
CA LEU A 45 5.45 1.97 8.65
C LEU A 45 4.08 1.34 8.84
N LYS A 46 3.88 0.10 8.38
CA LYS A 46 2.64 -0.65 8.64
C LYS A 46 2.39 -0.84 10.13
N ASN A 47 3.44 -1.14 10.90
CA ASN A 47 3.36 -1.32 12.34
C ASN A 47 3.07 -0.01 13.09
N ALA A 48 3.43 1.14 12.52
CA ALA A 48 3.13 2.45 13.09
C ALA A 48 1.63 2.78 13.10
N GLY A 49 0.83 2.09 12.29
CA GLY A 49 -0.61 2.30 12.19
C GLY A 49 -0.99 3.61 11.48
N GLY A 50 -2.29 3.87 11.36
CA GLY A 50 -2.82 5.08 10.71
C GLY A 50 -2.77 5.09 9.17
N PHE A 51 -2.38 3.98 8.55
CA PHE A 51 -2.40 3.80 7.09
C PHE A 51 -3.57 2.89 6.70
N ASN A 52 -4.68 3.49 6.28
CA ASN A 52 -5.87 2.72 5.91
C ASN A 52 -5.74 1.98 4.56
N ASN A 53 -4.83 2.41 3.68
CA ASN A 53 -4.60 1.83 2.36
C ASN A 53 -3.10 1.81 2.03
N ASP A 54 -2.66 0.88 1.18
CA ASP A 54 -1.24 0.71 0.83
C ASP A 54 -0.65 1.88 0.02
N TRP A 55 -1.46 2.68 -0.68
CA TRP A 55 -0.93 3.91 -1.30
C TRP A 55 -0.51 4.96 -0.27
N LEU A 56 -1.12 5.01 0.92
CA LEU A 56 -0.66 5.90 2.00
C LEU A 56 0.67 5.41 2.61
N VAL A 57 0.88 4.09 2.65
CA VAL A 57 2.20 3.53 2.99
C VAL A 57 3.22 3.89 1.90
N THR A 58 2.79 3.94 0.64
CA THR A 58 3.64 4.37 -0.48
C THR A 58 4.02 5.84 -0.38
N ASP A 59 3.08 6.71 0.01
CA ASP A 59 3.34 8.12 0.30
C ASP A 59 4.36 8.29 1.44
N ALA A 60 4.17 7.57 2.55
CA ALA A 60 5.11 7.58 3.67
C ALA A 60 6.50 7.08 3.28
N LEU A 61 6.57 5.99 2.49
CA LEU A 61 7.84 5.48 1.97
C LEU A 61 8.50 6.46 1.00
N THR A 62 7.72 7.19 0.20
CA THR A 62 8.19 8.23 -0.70
C THR A 62 8.86 9.35 0.09
N LEU A 63 8.15 9.93 1.07
CA LEU A 63 8.68 11.00 1.91
C LEU A 63 9.95 10.55 2.64
N TYR A 64 9.94 9.37 3.25
CA TYR A 64 11.13 8.81 3.90
C TYR A 64 12.29 8.61 2.92
N THR A 65 12.03 8.14 1.70
CA THR A 65 13.08 7.94 0.69
C THR A 65 13.70 9.26 0.23
N LEU A 66 12.89 10.30 0.07
CA LEU A 66 13.36 11.63 -0.34
C LEU A 66 14.14 12.33 0.78
N THR A 67 13.68 12.28 2.02
CA THR A 67 14.42 12.87 3.15
C THR A 67 15.75 12.19 3.41
N ARG A 68 15.88 10.90 3.12
CA ARG A 68 17.19 10.22 3.17
C ARG A 68 18.21 10.80 2.19
N GLN A 69 17.76 11.37 1.07
CA GLN A 69 18.66 12.04 0.12
C GLN A 69 19.12 13.42 0.60
N THR A 70 18.40 14.02 1.56
CA THR A 70 18.77 15.31 2.17
C THR A 70 19.62 15.14 3.44
N GLY A 71 19.92 13.89 3.84
CA GLY A 71 20.79 13.58 4.97
C GLY A 71 20.06 13.04 6.21
N TYR A 72 18.74 12.83 6.15
CA TYR A 72 18.02 12.12 7.22
C TYR A 72 18.51 10.67 7.30
N ASP A 73 19.10 10.26 8.42
CA ASP A 73 19.81 8.98 8.54
C ASP A 73 19.11 7.96 9.43
N ALA A 74 18.04 8.34 10.14
CA ALA A 74 17.27 7.46 11.00
C ALA A 74 16.94 6.14 10.30
N ASP A 75 17.24 5.03 10.96
CA ASP A 75 16.96 3.73 10.40
C ASP A 75 15.44 3.48 10.28
N PRO A 76 15.02 2.51 9.46
CA PRO A 76 13.60 2.25 9.21
C PRO A 76 12.78 1.92 10.45
N ALA A 77 13.37 1.25 11.44
CA ALA A 77 12.67 0.89 12.68
C ALA A 77 12.49 2.12 13.57
N ALA A 78 13.53 2.94 13.71
CA ALA A 78 13.48 4.20 14.43
C ALA A 78 12.48 5.18 13.81
N PHE A 79 12.45 5.28 12.48
CA PHE A 79 11.49 6.11 11.77
C PHE A 79 10.05 5.63 12.01
N GLY A 80 9.78 4.32 11.84
CA GLY A 80 8.44 3.77 12.10
C GLY A 80 7.98 3.96 13.55
N ALA A 81 8.87 3.82 14.53
CA ALA A 81 8.57 4.07 15.94
C ALA A 81 8.22 5.56 16.19
N ALA A 82 8.99 6.48 15.62
CA ALA A 82 8.71 7.92 15.74
C ALA A 82 7.37 8.31 15.11
N VAL A 83 7.03 7.72 13.95
CA VAL A 83 5.72 7.90 13.31
C VAL A 83 4.59 7.37 14.20
N ALA A 84 4.78 6.22 14.84
CA ALA A 84 3.81 5.65 15.77
C ALA A 84 3.59 6.55 17.00
N ASP A 85 4.69 7.04 17.59
CA ASP A 85 4.66 7.96 18.74
C ASP A 85 4.00 9.30 18.38
N ALA A 86 4.08 9.71 17.11
CA ALA A 86 3.41 10.88 16.56
C ALA A 86 1.93 10.64 16.16
N GLY A 87 1.38 9.44 16.39
CA GLY A 87 -0.03 9.11 16.15
C GLY A 87 -0.31 8.31 14.88
N GLY A 88 0.73 7.93 14.13
CA GLY A 88 0.62 7.11 12.91
C GLY A 88 0.15 7.88 11.67
N GLY A 89 0.05 7.15 10.55
CA GLY A 89 -0.41 7.69 9.28
C GLY A 89 0.49 8.78 8.70
N LEU A 90 -0.03 9.52 7.71
CA LEU A 90 0.72 10.61 7.09
C LEU A 90 0.90 11.82 7.99
N ASP A 91 -0.04 12.08 8.91
CA ASP A 91 0.11 13.17 9.89
C ASP A 91 1.27 12.88 10.85
N GLY A 92 1.42 11.61 11.29
CA GLY A 92 2.56 11.18 12.10
C GLY A 92 3.89 11.24 11.35
N VAL A 93 3.90 10.91 10.05
CA VAL A 93 5.05 11.12 9.16
C VAL A 93 5.42 12.59 9.07
N ASP A 94 4.43 13.45 8.84
CA ASP A 94 4.62 14.88 8.71
C ASP A 94 5.21 15.51 9.98
N ALA A 95 4.64 15.17 11.14
CA ALA A 95 5.13 15.62 12.43
C ALA A 95 6.56 15.13 12.71
N THR A 96 6.84 13.86 12.39
CA THR A 96 8.17 13.25 12.59
C THR A 96 9.23 13.95 11.73
N LEU A 97 8.96 14.15 10.45
CA LEU A 97 9.92 14.74 9.51
C LEU A 97 10.07 16.24 9.75
N THR A 98 8.99 16.96 10.09
CA THR A 98 9.06 18.37 10.50
C THR A 98 9.94 18.54 11.73
N ALA A 99 9.81 17.69 12.74
CA ALA A 99 10.64 17.75 13.94
C ALA A 99 12.12 17.43 13.67
N ALA A 100 12.41 16.55 12.71
CA ALA A 100 13.77 16.12 12.40
C ALA A 100 14.53 17.09 11.48
N LEU A 101 13.84 17.67 10.50
CA LEU A 101 14.46 18.44 9.41
C LEU A 101 14.17 19.95 9.48
N GLY A 102 13.14 20.38 10.23
CA GLY A 102 12.79 21.79 10.35
C GLY A 102 12.57 22.46 8.99
N ASP A 103 13.37 23.49 8.71
CA ASP A 103 13.25 24.33 7.51
C ASP A 103 13.57 23.58 6.20
N ASP A 104 14.22 22.41 6.25
CA ASP A 104 14.57 21.62 5.06
C ASP A 104 13.41 20.68 4.60
N TYR A 105 12.42 20.41 5.45
CA TYR A 105 11.34 19.48 5.11
C TYR A 105 10.36 19.99 4.04
N PRO A 106 9.96 21.28 4.00
CA PRO A 106 9.09 21.80 2.94
C PRO A 106 9.59 21.51 1.52
N ASP A 107 10.90 21.64 1.27
CA ASP A 107 11.51 21.36 -0.04
C ASP A 107 11.38 19.88 -0.44
N VAL A 108 11.38 18.97 0.53
CA VAL A 108 11.13 17.54 0.29
C VAL A 108 9.65 17.29 0.03
N ARG A 109 8.78 17.95 0.80
CA ARG A 109 7.33 17.82 0.66
C ARG A 109 6.84 18.31 -0.70
N ASP A 110 7.43 19.38 -1.24
CA ASP A 110 7.09 19.91 -2.56
C ASP A 110 7.44 18.95 -3.71
N GLN A 111 8.34 17.98 -3.49
CA GLN A 111 8.65 16.92 -4.46
C GLN A 111 7.66 15.74 -4.38
N TRP A 112 6.88 15.64 -3.30
CA TRP A 112 5.90 14.58 -3.10
C TRP A 112 4.58 14.93 -3.79
N ASP A 113 4.22 14.13 -4.79
CA ASP A 113 2.96 14.22 -5.53
C ASP A 113 2.08 13.02 -5.17
N PRO A 114 1.19 13.14 -4.17
CA PRO A 114 0.35 12.04 -3.70
C PRO A 114 -0.63 11.52 -4.75
N ASP A 115 -1.16 12.40 -5.60
CA ASP A 115 -2.08 12.00 -6.68
C ASP A 115 -1.33 11.13 -7.70
N GLY A 116 -0.11 11.55 -8.06
CA GLY A 116 0.76 10.79 -8.93
C GLY A 116 1.25 9.47 -8.31
N VAL A 117 1.51 9.43 -7.01
CA VAL A 117 1.80 8.19 -6.26
C VAL A 117 0.62 7.23 -6.37
N ARG A 118 -0.59 7.70 -6.06
CA ARG A 118 -1.81 6.89 -6.16
C ARG A 118 -2.04 6.38 -7.57
N ALA A 119 -1.96 7.23 -8.59
CA ALA A 119 -2.17 6.84 -9.99
C ALA A 119 -1.15 5.78 -10.44
N THR A 120 0.12 5.94 -10.07
CA THR A 120 1.18 4.98 -10.41
C THR A 120 0.98 3.65 -9.70
N PHE A 121 0.63 3.68 -8.41
CA PHE A 121 0.33 2.50 -7.62
C PHE A 121 -0.83 1.72 -8.23
N GLN A 122 -1.94 2.41 -8.53
CA GLN A 122 -3.12 1.79 -9.13
C GLN A 122 -2.80 1.16 -10.49
N ALA A 123 -2.04 1.86 -11.35
CA ALA A 123 -1.66 1.31 -12.65
C ALA A 123 -0.79 0.05 -12.53
N LEU A 124 0.16 0.03 -11.57
CA LEU A 124 1.00 -1.14 -11.30
C LEU A 124 0.20 -2.31 -10.75
N TYR A 125 -0.74 -2.04 -9.83
CA TYR A 125 -1.55 -3.06 -9.19
C TYR A 125 -2.59 -3.65 -10.14
N LEU A 126 -3.43 -2.79 -10.74
CA LEU A 126 -4.54 -3.20 -11.61
C LEU A 126 -4.07 -3.63 -12.99
N GLY A 127 -3.00 -3.05 -13.51
CA GLY A 127 -2.63 -3.18 -14.92
C GLY A 127 -3.41 -2.22 -15.81
N ALA A 128 -2.94 -2.07 -17.04
CA ALA A 128 -3.39 -1.02 -17.95
C ALA A 128 -4.85 -1.16 -18.40
N ALA A 129 -5.35 -2.40 -18.51
CA ALA A 129 -6.75 -2.65 -18.89
C ALA A 129 -7.71 -2.25 -17.77
N LEU A 130 -7.51 -2.81 -16.57
CA LEU A 130 -8.36 -2.54 -15.40
C LEU A 130 -8.24 -1.09 -14.92
N TYR A 131 -7.06 -0.46 -15.02
CA TYR A 131 -6.92 0.96 -14.70
C TYR A 131 -7.84 1.84 -15.56
N ARG A 132 -7.87 1.62 -16.88
CA ARG A 132 -8.74 2.39 -17.80
C ARG A 132 -10.22 2.18 -17.49
N GLU A 133 -10.58 0.98 -17.07
CA GLU A 133 -11.96 0.63 -16.73
C GLU A 133 -12.42 1.26 -15.40
N ILE A 134 -11.56 1.23 -14.39
CA ILE A 134 -11.93 1.54 -13.00
C ILE A 134 -11.60 2.99 -12.64
N GLU A 135 -10.35 3.41 -12.87
CA GLU A 135 -9.89 4.76 -12.52
C GLU A 135 -10.21 5.76 -13.64
N GLY A 136 -10.31 5.26 -14.87
CA GLY A 136 -10.54 6.08 -16.06
C GLY A 136 -9.29 6.83 -16.53
N GLY A 137 -9.28 7.17 -17.83
CA GLY A 137 -8.13 7.82 -18.46
C GLY A 137 -6.98 6.86 -18.74
N ASP A 138 -5.84 7.40 -19.17
CA ASP A 138 -4.67 6.59 -19.52
C ASP A 138 -3.80 6.30 -18.28
N PRO A 139 -3.32 5.05 -18.13
CA PRO A 139 -2.47 4.71 -17.01
C PRO A 139 -1.09 5.39 -17.15
N PRO A 140 -0.49 5.88 -16.05
CA PRO A 140 0.88 6.39 -16.07
C PRO A 140 1.93 5.31 -16.39
N VAL A 141 1.54 4.02 -16.29
CA VAL A 141 2.40 2.87 -16.56
C VAL A 141 1.62 1.80 -17.32
N GLU A 142 2.15 1.37 -18.47
CA GLU A 142 1.68 0.18 -19.17
C GLU A 142 2.26 -1.08 -18.53
N THR A 143 1.38 -1.96 -18.05
CA THR A 143 1.73 -3.22 -17.38
C THR A 143 0.52 -4.16 -17.38
N ASP A 144 0.77 -5.47 -17.28
CA ASP A 144 -0.30 -6.46 -17.22
C ASP A 144 -1.05 -6.41 -15.88
N GLY A 145 -0.42 -5.92 -14.81
CA GLY A 145 -1.02 -5.75 -13.48
C GLY A 145 -0.64 -6.84 -12.49
N LEU A 146 -0.24 -6.45 -11.28
CA LEU A 146 0.17 -7.37 -10.22
C LEU A 146 -0.99 -8.18 -9.62
N ILE A 147 -2.23 -7.70 -9.77
CA ILE A 147 -3.45 -8.36 -9.30
C ILE A 147 -3.66 -9.77 -9.92
N HIS A 148 -2.99 -10.06 -11.04
CA HIS A 148 -3.10 -11.35 -11.73
C HIS A 148 -2.10 -12.42 -11.24
N ASP A 149 -1.09 -12.04 -10.46
CA ASP A 149 -0.03 -12.93 -9.97
C ASP A 149 -0.32 -13.52 -8.57
N GLU A 150 -1.49 -13.23 -8.01
CA GLU A 150 -1.75 -13.46 -6.59
C GLU A 150 -2.24 -14.89 -6.30
N PRO A 151 -1.59 -15.63 -5.39
CA PRO A 151 -1.95 -17.01 -5.12
C PRO A 151 -3.23 -17.10 -4.27
N VAL A 152 -4.04 -18.11 -4.58
CA VAL A 152 -5.26 -18.43 -3.81
C VAL A 152 -4.87 -19.08 -2.48
N ILE A 153 -5.34 -18.51 -1.38
CA ILE A 153 -5.16 -19.04 -0.02
C ILE A 153 -6.20 -20.12 0.28
N VAL A 154 -7.46 -19.87 -0.12
CA VAL A 154 -8.57 -20.72 0.28
C VAL A 154 -8.53 -22.07 -0.45
N SER A 155 -8.68 -23.17 0.30
CA SER A 155 -8.75 -24.49 -0.29
C SER A 155 -10.15 -24.81 -0.82
N ARG A 156 -10.23 -25.65 -1.86
CA ARG A 156 -11.53 -26.16 -2.35
C ARG A 156 -12.34 -26.87 -1.25
N ALA A 157 -11.67 -27.56 -0.32
CA ALA A 157 -12.32 -28.24 0.79
C ALA A 157 -12.97 -27.23 1.77
N THR A 158 -12.28 -26.11 2.04
CA THR A 158 -12.80 -25.01 2.85
C THR A 158 -14.00 -24.35 2.20
N ILE A 159 -13.93 -24.05 0.90
CA ILE A 159 -15.07 -23.48 0.15
C ILE A 159 -16.28 -24.40 0.28
N ARG A 160 -16.09 -25.70 0.02
CA ARG A 160 -17.17 -26.68 0.10
C ARG A 160 -17.79 -26.75 1.50
N ALA A 161 -16.95 -26.82 2.54
CA ALA A 161 -17.45 -26.87 3.91
C ALA A 161 -18.29 -25.63 4.26
N LEU A 162 -17.87 -24.44 3.81
CA LEU A 162 -18.64 -23.21 4.04
C LEU A 162 -19.96 -23.20 3.26
N THR A 163 -19.94 -23.61 1.98
CA THR A 163 -21.12 -23.55 1.12
C THR A 163 -22.12 -24.69 1.34
N ASP A 164 -21.68 -25.81 1.91
CA ASP A 164 -22.56 -26.95 2.23
C ASP A 164 -23.43 -26.62 3.47
N ASP A 165 -22.89 -25.85 4.42
CA ASP A 165 -23.54 -25.54 5.70
C ASP A 165 -24.13 -24.12 5.78
N TYR A 166 -23.67 -23.17 4.97
CA TYR A 166 -24.08 -21.76 5.05
C TYR A 166 -24.32 -21.13 3.67
N PRO A 167 -25.26 -20.16 3.56
CA PRO A 167 -25.22 -19.17 2.49
C PRO A 167 -23.90 -18.38 2.57
N VAL A 168 -23.18 -18.29 1.45
CA VAL A 168 -21.89 -17.59 1.34
C VAL A 168 -22.00 -16.42 0.38
N CYS A 169 -21.48 -15.27 0.79
CA CYS A 169 -21.35 -14.06 -0.03
C CYS A 169 -19.89 -13.58 -0.05
N VAL A 170 -19.48 -12.94 -1.16
CA VAL A 170 -18.21 -12.21 -1.25
C VAL A 170 -18.52 -10.72 -1.23
N LEU A 171 -17.90 -9.98 -0.32
CA LEU A 171 -17.95 -8.52 -0.26
C LEU A 171 -16.52 -8.00 -0.35
N THR A 172 -16.17 -7.39 -1.48
CA THR A 172 -14.80 -6.94 -1.75
C THR A 172 -14.79 -5.61 -2.49
N GLY A 173 -13.70 -4.87 -2.32
CA GLY A 173 -13.40 -3.67 -3.12
C GLY A 173 -12.79 -3.99 -4.48
N ARG A 174 -12.49 -5.27 -4.79
CA ARG A 174 -12.00 -5.65 -6.11
C ARG A 174 -13.03 -5.35 -7.22
N PRO A 175 -12.57 -4.97 -8.42
CA PRO A 175 -13.42 -4.89 -9.60
C PRO A 175 -14.06 -6.24 -9.92
N ALA A 176 -15.26 -6.20 -10.51
CA ALA A 176 -16.10 -7.36 -10.83
C ALA A 176 -15.68 -8.06 -12.15
#